data_AF-A0A829M1J8-F1
#
_entry.id   AF-A0A829M1J8-F1
#
_cell.length_a   1.000
_cell.length_b   1.000
_cell.length_c   1.000
_cell.angle_alpha   90.00
_cell.angle_beta   90.00
_cell.angle_gamma   90.00
#
_symmetry.space_group_name_H-M   'P 1'
#
loop_
_entity.id
_entity.type
_entity.pdbx_description
1 polymer ?
#
loop_
_entity_poly.entity_id
_entity_poly.type
_entity_poly.pdbx_seq_one_letter_code
_entity_poly.pdbx_strand_id
1 'polypeptide(L)'
;SLFQYPQGINLHKIFYTPGIGYHRANYLAQRLLNLANIAYPSVPVDFPQVIQARDYAQRLITLTSKRKAVVTQMVTMANQLKHDDLSILTSIPGISNTTAVLLLSTLGDIRRFRNPNTLNAFVGVDLRHYELGQFTAADHISKRGNAMARKILYRIIGQIASASRYHHCHIADYYSQKKKSSQSRSSKKIAIAAVHKLIRTIYHLIIYGQKYDYQLANHH
;
A
#
# COMPACT_ATOMS: atom_id res chain seq x y z
N SER A 1 8.67 14.48 -47.44
CA SER A 1 9.22 13.28 -46.80
C SER A 1 8.43 13.01 -45.53
N LEU A 2 7.55 12.00 -45.58
CA LEU A 2 6.67 11.60 -44.48
C LEU A 2 7.53 11.13 -43.29
N PHE A 3 7.52 11.90 -42.20
CA PHE A 3 8.02 11.41 -40.91
C PHE A 3 7.06 10.31 -40.44
N GLN A 4 7.35 9.09 -40.84
CA GLN A 4 6.66 7.90 -40.39
C GLN A 4 7.09 7.69 -38.93
N TYR A 5 6.21 8.07 -38.00
CA TYR A 5 6.41 7.82 -36.57
C TYR A 5 6.74 6.33 -36.39
N PRO A 6 7.88 5.98 -35.76
CA PRO A 6 8.18 4.58 -35.51
C PRO A 6 7.06 4.03 -34.64
N GLN A 7 6.58 2.85 -35.02
CA GLN A 7 5.62 2.00 -34.32
C GLN A 7 5.92 1.93 -32.81
N GLY A 8 5.48 2.94 -32.05
CA GLY A 8 5.96 3.18 -30.68
C GLY A 8 4.87 3.22 -29.64
N ILE A 9 3.63 3.50 -30.05
CA ILE A 9 2.47 3.42 -29.16
C ILE A 9 1.85 2.04 -29.38
N ASN A 10 2.29 1.08 -28.59
CA ASN A 10 1.62 -0.22 -28.53
C ASN A 10 0.27 -0.04 -27.80
N LEU A 11 -0.73 0.45 -28.54
CA LEU A 11 -2.10 0.71 -28.05
C LEU A 11 -2.73 -0.53 -27.44
N HIS A 12 -2.33 -1.72 -27.90
CA HIS A 12 -2.73 -2.99 -27.34
C HIS A 12 -2.50 -3.02 -25.82
N LYS A 13 -1.35 -2.54 -25.33
CA LYS A 13 -1.07 -2.49 -23.88
C LYS A 13 -2.04 -1.60 -23.09
N ILE A 14 -2.62 -0.55 -23.70
CA ILE A 14 -3.59 0.33 -23.03
C ILE A 14 -4.88 -0.45 -22.73
N PHE A 15 -5.32 -1.29 -23.65
CA PHE A 15 -6.53 -2.12 -23.51
C PHE A 15 -6.42 -3.18 -22.40
N TYR A 16 -5.21 -3.65 -22.08
CA TYR A 16 -4.98 -4.62 -21.00
C TYR A 16 -4.49 -4.00 -19.69
N THR A 17 -4.60 -2.68 -19.52
CA THR A 17 -4.20 -2.03 -18.28
C THR A 17 -5.19 -2.41 -17.16
N PRO A 18 -4.75 -3.09 -16.07
CA PRO A 18 -5.65 -3.49 -15.00
C PRO A 18 -6.36 -2.28 -14.38
N GLY A 19 -7.68 -2.36 -14.24
CA GLY A 19 -8.49 -1.30 -13.61
C GLY A 19 -8.99 -0.21 -14.55
N ILE A 20 -8.77 -0.32 -15.87
CA ILE A 20 -9.35 0.57 -16.88
C ILE A 20 -10.34 -0.25 -17.73
N GLY A 21 -11.61 0.15 -17.75
CA GLY A 21 -12.62 -0.51 -18.60
C GLY A 21 -12.38 -0.26 -20.09
N TYR A 22 -12.83 -1.19 -20.95
CA TYR A 22 -12.59 -1.15 -22.41
C TYR A 22 -12.93 0.19 -23.06
N HIS A 23 -14.13 0.73 -22.81
CA HIS A 23 -14.56 2.02 -23.37
C HIS A 23 -13.63 3.17 -22.96
N ARG A 24 -13.18 3.19 -21.70
CA ARG A 24 -12.27 4.20 -21.19
C ARG A 24 -10.87 4.04 -21.78
N ALA A 25 -10.39 2.81 -21.94
CA ALA A 25 -9.12 2.52 -22.59
C ALA A 25 -9.14 3.00 -24.05
N ASN A 26 -10.22 2.71 -24.78
CA ASN A 26 -10.38 3.14 -26.18
C ASN A 26 -10.43 4.68 -26.29
N TYR A 27 -11.20 5.34 -25.43
CA TYR A 27 -11.27 6.80 -25.38
C TYR A 27 -9.89 7.43 -25.12
N LEU A 28 -9.13 6.89 -24.16
CA LEU A 28 -7.78 7.38 -23.86
C LEU A 28 -6.80 7.13 -25.01
N ALA A 29 -6.88 5.97 -25.65
CA ALA A 29 -6.08 5.62 -26.83
C ALA A 29 -6.32 6.60 -27.99
N GLN A 30 -7.58 6.83 -28.36
CA GLN A 30 -7.94 7.77 -29.41
C GLN A 30 -7.50 9.20 -29.08
N ARG A 31 -7.71 9.64 -27.83
CA ARG A 31 -7.27 10.96 -27.37
C ARG A 31 -5.75 11.11 -27.45
N LEU A 32 -5.00 10.08 -27.07
CA LEU A 32 -3.54 10.08 -27.12
C LEU A 32 -3.03 10.15 -28.58
N LEU A 33 -3.65 9.42 -29.50
CA LEU A 33 -3.34 9.49 -30.94
C LEU A 33 -3.61 10.88 -31.51
N ASN A 34 -4.77 11.48 -31.19
CA ASN A 34 -5.09 12.83 -31.63
C ASN A 34 -4.08 13.86 -31.12
N LEU A 35 -3.70 13.76 -29.84
CA LEU A 35 -2.68 14.64 -29.25
C LEU A 35 -1.31 14.41 -29.90
N ALA A 36 -0.93 13.17 -30.19
CA ALA A 36 0.33 12.87 -30.87
C ALA A 36 0.36 13.43 -32.30
N ASN A 37 -0.77 13.45 -33.01
CA ASN A 37 -0.87 14.04 -34.36
C ASN A 37 -0.77 15.57 -34.36
N ILE A 38 -1.23 16.23 -33.29
CA ILE A 38 -1.20 17.70 -33.16
C ILE A 38 0.11 18.18 -32.50
N ALA A 39 0.78 17.33 -31.73
CA ALA A 39 2.01 17.67 -31.04
C ALA A 39 3.17 17.88 -32.03
N TYR A 40 3.88 19.00 -31.87
CA TYR A 40 5.13 19.26 -32.58
C TYR A 40 6.32 18.96 -31.65
N PRO A 41 7.27 18.10 -32.05
CA PRO A 41 8.42 17.79 -31.21
C PRO A 41 9.36 19.01 -31.10
N SER A 42 9.63 19.46 -29.87
CA SER A 42 10.58 20.56 -29.64
C SER A 42 12.03 20.20 -29.96
N VAL A 43 12.37 18.90 -29.93
CA VAL A 43 13.70 18.36 -30.24
C VAL A 43 13.58 17.10 -31.09
N PRO A 44 14.57 16.79 -31.95
CA PRO A 44 14.58 15.56 -32.75
C PRO A 44 14.57 14.28 -31.89
N VAL A 45 14.14 13.17 -32.50
CA VAL A 45 14.06 11.87 -31.83
C VAL A 45 15.42 11.35 -31.36
N ASP A 46 16.48 11.68 -32.09
CA ASP A 46 17.85 11.23 -31.82
C ASP A 46 18.61 12.20 -30.91
N PHE A 47 17.93 13.22 -30.39
CA PHE A 47 18.54 14.17 -29.46
C PHE A 47 18.95 13.43 -28.17
N PRO A 48 20.15 13.69 -27.62
CA PRO A 48 20.69 12.89 -26.50
C PRO A 48 19.75 12.75 -25.30
N GLN A 49 19.00 13.80 -24.98
CA GLN A 49 18.03 13.84 -23.88
C GLN A 49 16.84 12.90 -24.12
N VAL A 50 16.40 12.75 -25.37
CA VAL A 50 15.30 11.84 -25.73
C VAL A 50 15.76 10.38 -25.62
N ILE A 51 16.98 10.09 -26.11
CA ILE A 51 17.61 8.77 -25.96
C ILE A 51 17.75 8.42 -24.48
N GLN A 52 18.31 9.33 -23.68
CA GLN A 52 18.48 9.13 -22.24
C GLN A 52 17.13 8.89 -21.53
N ALA A 53 16.09 9.64 -21.87
CA ALA A 53 14.76 9.44 -21.30
C ALA A 53 14.17 8.06 -21.64
N ARG A 54 14.38 7.58 -22.88
CA ARG A 54 13.97 6.23 -23.30
C ARG A 54 14.71 5.16 -22.51
N ASP A 55 16.01 5.30 -22.31
CA ASP A 55 16.81 4.36 -21.54
C ASP A 55 16.34 4.29 -20.08
N TYR A 56 16.07 5.43 -19.45
CA TYR A 56 15.48 5.46 -18.11
C TYR A 56 14.11 4.79 -18.06
N ALA A 57 13.25 5.02 -19.05
CA ALA A 57 11.94 4.37 -19.12
C ALA A 57 12.08 2.83 -19.23
N GLN A 58 12.97 2.35 -20.09
CA GLN A 58 13.25 0.91 -20.23
C GLN A 58 13.82 0.30 -18.94
N ARG A 59 14.72 1.01 -18.26
CA ARG A 59 15.26 0.60 -16.96
C ARG A 59 14.17 0.51 -15.91
N LEU A 60 13.26 1.49 -15.83
CA LEU A 60 12.13 1.47 -14.90
C LEU A 60 11.17 0.30 -15.17
N ILE A 61 10.87 0.01 -16.44
CA ILE A 61 10.06 -1.16 -16.82
C ILE A 61 10.75 -2.45 -16.35
N THR A 62 12.04 -2.59 -16.63
CA THR A 62 12.83 -3.76 -16.24
C THR A 62 12.86 -3.96 -14.73
N LEU A 63 13.14 -2.90 -13.97
CA LEU A 63 13.15 -2.93 -12.51
C LEU A 63 11.78 -3.27 -11.93
N THR A 64 10.71 -2.76 -12.54
CA THR A 64 9.33 -3.06 -12.12
C THR A 64 9.00 -4.54 -12.32
N SER A 65 9.38 -5.13 -13.45
CA SER A 65 9.20 -6.56 -13.73
C SER A 65 10.00 -7.43 -12.77
N LYS A 66 11.28 -7.10 -12.53
CA LYS A 66 12.13 -7.81 -11.55
C LYS A 66 11.53 -7.75 -10.14
N ARG A 67 11.06 -6.57 -9.71
CA ARG A 67 10.38 -6.40 -8.42
C ARG A 67 9.14 -7.30 -8.32
N LYS A 68 8.31 -7.37 -9.36
CA LYS A 68 7.12 -8.23 -9.37
C LYS A 68 7.51 -9.70 -9.22
N ALA A 69 8.53 -10.16 -9.96
CA ALA A 69 9.01 -11.53 -9.86
C ALA A 69 9.49 -11.89 -8.44
N VAL A 70 10.27 -11.00 -7.81
CA VAL A 70 10.72 -11.19 -6.41
C VAL A 70 9.53 -11.28 -5.46
N VAL A 71 8.54 -10.39 -5.58
CA VAL A 71 7.34 -10.44 -4.72
C VAL A 71 6.57 -11.74 -4.92
N THR A 72 6.45 -12.23 -6.16
CA THR A 72 5.80 -13.51 -6.44
C THR A 72 6.56 -14.67 -5.78
N GLN A 73 7.89 -14.69 -5.85
CA GLN A 73 8.71 -15.70 -5.17
C GLN A 73 8.51 -15.64 -3.65
N MET A 74 8.48 -14.45 -3.06
CA MET A 74 8.22 -14.28 -1.62
C MET A 74 6.83 -14.78 -1.22
N VAL A 75 5.80 -14.60 -2.06
CA VAL A 75 4.46 -15.16 -1.83
C VAL A 75 4.49 -16.69 -1.86
N THR A 76 5.18 -17.29 -2.83
CA THR A 76 5.34 -18.75 -2.91
C THR A 76 6.03 -19.30 -1.66
N MET A 77 7.14 -18.68 -1.23
CA MET A 77 7.85 -19.07 -0.01
C MET A 77 6.97 -18.92 1.24
N ALA A 78 6.23 -17.82 1.35
CA ALA A 78 5.35 -17.58 2.49
C ALA A 78 4.20 -18.60 2.60
N ASN A 79 3.67 -19.08 1.47
CA ASN A 79 2.66 -20.15 1.44
C ASN A 79 3.21 -21.53 1.82
N GLN A 80 4.53 -21.72 1.83
CA GLN A 80 5.18 -22.98 2.23
C GLN A 80 5.50 -23.02 3.74
N LEU A 81 5.29 -21.90 4.46
CA LEU A 81 5.54 -21.83 5.89
C LEU A 81 4.43 -22.54 6.67
N LYS A 82 4.79 -23.21 7.77
CA LYS A 82 3.89 -24.04 8.58
C LYS A 82 2.72 -23.29 9.23
N HIS A 83 2.83 -21.98 9.38
CA HIS A 83 1.95 -21.20 10.26
C HIS A 83 0.84 -20.43 9.53
N ASP A 84 0.74 -20.54 8.20
CA ASP A 84 -0.31 -19.89 7.38
C ASP A 84 -0.49 -18.38 7.63
N ASP A 85 0.55 -17.68 8.12
CA ASP A 85 0.50 -16.26 8.47
C ASP A 85 0.06 -15.37 7.31
N LEU A 86 0.44 -15.75 6.09
CA LEU A 86 0.02 -15.06 4.88
C LEU A 86 -1.51 -15.17 4.70
N SER A 87 -2.07 -16.37 4.84
CA SER A 87 -3.51 -16.60 4.74
C SER A 87 -4.26 -15.80 5.79
N ILE A 88 -3.78 -15.83 7.04
CA ILE A 88 -4.34 -15.07 8.16
C ILE A 88 -4.36 -13.58 7.84
N LEU A 89 -3.25 -12.97 7.40
CA LEU A 89 -3.22 -11.55 7.09
C LEU A 89 -4.13 -11.18 5.91
N THR A 90 -4.17 -12.01 4.87
CA THR A 90 -4.99 -11.75 3.67
C THR A 90 -6.49 -11.94 3.90
N SER A 91 -6.88 -12.59 5.01
CA SER A 91 -8.28 -12.69 5.43
C SER A 91 -8.85 -11.35 5.90
N ILE A 92 -8.00 -10.39 6.29
CA ILE A 92 -8.45 -9.03 6.62
C ILE A 92 -8.80 -8.29 5.32
N PRO A 93 -10.04 -7.83 5.14
CA PRO A 93 -10.46 -7.17 3.90
C PRO A 93 -9.59 -5.96 3.56
N GLY A 94 -9.08 -5.93 2.33
CA GLY A 94 -8.19 -4.87 1.84
C GLY A 94 -6.70 -5.19 1.94
N ILE A 95 -6.30 -6.26 2.61
CA ILE A 95 -4.89 -6.71 2.63
C ILE A 95 -4.65 -7.68 1.47
N SER A 96 -3.82 -7.28 0.50
CA SER A 96 -3.39 -8.14 -0.62
C SER A 96 -2.19 -9.02 -0.24
N ASN A 97 -1.99 -10.16 -0.92
CA ASN A 97 -0.81 -11.03 -0.74
C ASN A 97 0.50 -10.23 -0.82
N THR A 98 0.60 -9.34 -1.81
CA THR A 98 1.78 -8.47 -2.01
C THR A 98 2.07 -7.56 -0.82
N THR A 99 1.03 -7.09 -0.14
CA THR A 99 1.17 -6.19 1.02
C THR A 99 1.37 -6.98 2.31
N ALA A 100 0.69 -8.13 2.47
CA ALA A 100 0.87 -9.04 3.59
C ALA A 100 2.30 -9.61 3.63
N VAL A 101 2.82 -10.12 2.52
CA VAL A 101 4.21 -10.60 2.43
C VAL A 101 5.21 -9.50 2.73
N LEU A 102 4.98 -8.29 2.21
CA LEU A 102 5.85 -7.16 2.51
C LEU A 102 5.83 -6.85 4.01
N LEU A 103 4.65 -6.87 4.64
CA LEU A 103 4.51 -6.67 6.08
C LEU A 103 5.26 -7.77 6.87
N LEU A 104 5.01 -9.05 6.56
CA LEU A 104 5.68 -10.19 7.19
C LEU A 104 7.19 -10.12 7.01
N SER A 105 7.68 -9.79 5.82
CA SER A 105 9.13 -9.65 5.59
C SER A 105 9.76 -8.51 6.40
N THR A 106 9.01 -7.43 6.66
CA THR A 106 9.50 -6.31 7.46
C THR A 106 9.39 -6.52 8.96
N LEU A 107 8.36 -7.24 9.41
CA LEU A 107 8.15 -7.53 10.82
C LEU A 107 8.90 -8.78 11.26
N GLY A 108 9.15 -9.73 10.35
CA GLY A 108 9.59 -11.09 10.68
C GLY A 108 8.51 -11.88 11.40
N ASP A 109 8.92 -12.88 12.19
CA ASP A 109 7.99 -13.63 13.03
C ASP A 109 7.38 -12.73 14.12
N ILE A 110 6.06 -12.58 14.06
CA ILE A 110 5.29 -11.75 14.99
C ILE A 110 5.17 -12.42 16.37
N ARG A 111 5.36 -13.74 16.45
CA ARG A 111 5.31 -14.50 17.71
C ARG A 111 6.49 -14.19 18.64
N ARG A 112 7.56 -13.59 18.13
CA ARG A 112 8.71 -13.14 18.94
C ARG A 112 8.37 -11.98 19.89
N PHE A 113 7.29 -11.26 19.62
CA PHE A 113 6.87 -10.13 20.43
C PHE A 113 6.02 -10.65 21.60
N ARG A 114 6.35 -10.24 22.83
CA ARG A 114 5.63 -10.69 24.04
C ARG A 114 4.18 -10.19 24.10
N ASN A 115 3.93 -9.02 23.52
CA ASN A 115 2.61 -8.37 23.54
C ASN A 115 2.48 -7.39 22.36
N PRO A 116 1.26 -6.99 21.97
CA PRO A 116 1.06 -6.07 20.83
C PRO A 116 1.69 -4.68 21.06
N ASN A 117 1.90 -4.27 22.31
CA ASN A 117 2.55 -2.99 22.62
C ASN A 117 4.05 -3.01 22.26
N THR A 118 4.74 -4.13 22.45
CA THR A 118 6.13 -4.31 22.01
C THR A 118 6.24 -4.29 20.48
N LEU A 119 5.26 -4.83 19.77
CA LEU A 119 5.16 -4.71 18.32
C LEU A 119 4.89 -3.25 17.89
N ASN A 120 3.99 -2.55 18.57
CA ASN A 120 3.74 -1.11 18.34
C ASN A 120 5.02 -0.27 18.53
N ALA A 121 5.80 -0.55 19.57
CA ALA A 121 7.08 0.12 19.85
C ALA A 121 8.13 -0.21 18.78
N PHE A 122 8.23 -1.47 18.34
CA PHE A 122 9.11 -1.88 17.24
C PHE A 122 8.79 -1.14 15.93
N VAL A 123 7.51 -0.94 15.64
CA VAL A 123 7.07 -0.15 14.48
C VAL A 123 7.27 1.35 14.75
N GLY A 124 7.14 1.82 15.98
CA GLY A 124 7.30 3.21 16.38
C GLY A 124 6.05 4.07 16.16
N VAL A 125 4.87 3.47 16.40
CA VAL A 125 3.55 4.14 16.35
C VAL A 125 2.97 4.44 17.73
N ASP A 126 3.70 4.09 18.79
CA ASP A 126 3.43 4.48 20.16
C ASP A 126 3.44 6.01 20.30
N LEU A 127 2.50 6.55 21.08
CA LEU A 127 2.44 7.96 21.41
C LEU A 127 3.53 8.27 22.43
N ARG A 128 4.31 9.33 22.17
CA ARG A 128 5.10 10.01 23.18
C ARG A 128 4.29 11.12 23.79
N HIS A 129 4.15 11.04 25.10
CA HIS A 129 3.76 12.14 25.94
C HIS A 129 5.02 12.90 26.37
N TYR A 130 5.02 14.23 26.24
CA TYR A 130 6.12 15.08 26.68
C TYR A 130 5.55 16.03 27.74
N GLU A 131 5.81 15.72 29.00
CA GLU A 131 5.48 16.58 30.14
C GLU A 131 6.76 17.23 30.65
N LEU A 132 6.82 18.56 30.59
CA LEU A 132 7.83 19.34 31.29
C LEU A 132 7.11 20.26 32.28
N GLY A 133 7.04 19.84 33.54
CA GLY A 133 6.61 20.64 34.70
C GLY A 133 5.21 21.27 34.63
N GLN A 134 5.04 22.30 33.80
CA GLN A 134 3.82 23.08 33.60
C GLN A 134 3.31 23.07 32.14
N PHE A 135 3.98 22.38 31.21
CA PHE A 135 3.58 22.32 29.81
C PHE A 135 3.40 20.87 29.34
N THR A 136 2.17 20.54 28.91
CA THR A 136 1.84 19.30 28.22
C THR A 136 1.90 19.55 26.71
N ALA A 137 2.94 19.06 26.05
CA ALA A 137 3.03 19.15 24.61
C ALA A 137 2.04 18.17 23.95
N ALA A 138 1.56 18.51 22.75
CA ALA A 138 0.69 17.62 21.99
C ALA A 138 1.39 16.27 21.72
N ASP A 139 0.65 15.17 21.89
CA ASP A 139 1.21 13.83 21.66
C ASP A 139 1.68 13.64 20.21
N HIS A 140 2.88 13.09 20.08
CA HIS A 140 3.48 12.73 18.80
C HIS A 140 3.86 11.25 18.79
N ILE A 141 3.77 10.60 17.63
CA ILE A 141 4.31 9.24 17.50
C ILE A 141 5.83 9.25 17.71
N SER A 142 6.34 8.19 18.34
CA SER A 142 7.74 8.07 18.76
C SER A 142 8.74 8.09 17.60
N LYS A 143 8.34 7.57 16.42
CA LYS A 143 9.12 7.39 15.18
C LYS A 143 10.47 6.65 15.33
N ARG A 144 10.81 6.11 16.51
CA ARG A 144 12.07 5.39 16.79
C ARG A 144 12.12 3.98 16.18
N GLY A 145 10.97 3.41 15.84
CA GLY A 145 10.86 2.08 15.25
C GLY A 145 11.06 2.03 13.73
N ASN A 146 10.72 0.90 13.13
CA ASN A 146 10.89 0.62 11.71
C ASN A 146 10.03 1.53 10.80
N ALA A 147 10.69 2.45 10.09
CA ALA A 147 10.03 3.41 9.19
C ALA A 147 9.32 2.74 8.00
N MET A 148 9.86 1.63 7.50
CA MET A 148 9.25 0.89 6.39
C MET A 148 7.96 0.19 6.85
N ALA A 149 7.99 -0.45 8.02
CA ALA A 149 6.80 -1.06 8.62
C ALA A 149 5.67 -0.02 8.83
N ARG A 150 6.01 1.18 9.34
CA ARG A 150 5.04 2.29 9.44
C ARG A 150 4.43 2.66 8.10
N LYS A 151 5.24 2.78 7.04
CA LYS A 151 4.79 3.14 5.70
C LYS A 151 3.85 2.08 5.12
N ILE A 152 4.16 0.80 5.33
CA ILE A 152 3.33 -0.33 4.88
C ILE A 152 1.99 -0.32 5.62
N LEU A 153 2.02 -0.24 6.95
CA LEU A 153 0.80 -0.23 7.77
C LEU A 153 -0.10 0.97 7.46
N TYR A 154 0.49 2.15 7.27
CA TYR A 154 -0.26 3.33 6.82
C TYR A 154 -0.94 3.11 5.46
N ARG A 155 -0.25 2.47 4.52
CA ARG A 155 -0.82 2.10 3.22
C ARG A 155 -1.95 1.08 3.36
N ILE A 156 -1.81 0.10 4.26
CA ILE A 156 -2.84 -0.90 4.55
C ILE A 156 -4.13 -0.23 5.03
N ILE A 157 -4.06 0.76 5.91
CA ILE A 157 -5.26 1.50 6.35
C ILE A 157 -6.02 2.12 5.17
N GLY A 158 -5.31 2.70 4.20
CA GLY A 158 -5.92 3.21 2.98
C GLY A 158 -6.57 2.12 2.11
N GLN A 159 -5.96 0.93 2.02
CA GLN A 159 -6.51 -0.21 1.30
C GLN A 159 -7.75 -0.78 1.98
N ILE A 160 -7.71 -0.94 3.32
CA ILE A 160 -8.84 -1.35 4.16
C ILE A 160 -10.01 -0.37 3.97
N ALA A 161 -9.76 0.94 4.04
CA ALA A 161 -10.79 1.96 3.84
C ALA A 161 -11.34 2.00 2.41
N SER A 162 -10.57 1.57 1.40
CA SER A 162 -11.07 1.45 0.03
C SER A 162 -11.93 0.19 -0.16
N ALA A 163 -11.51 -0.91 0.45
CA ALA A 163 -12.21 -2.20 0.44
C ALA A 163 -13.50 -2.18 1.26
N SER A 164 -13.61 -1.28 2.26
CA SER A 164 -14.80 -1.15 3.10
C SER A 164 -16.07 -0.73 2.36
N ARG A 165 -15.94 -0.33 1.09
CA ARG A 165 -17.09 -0.09 0.20
C ARG A 165 -17.79 -1.37 -0.24
N TYR A 166 -17.10 -2.51 -0.15
CA TYR A 166 -17.58 -3.81 -0.61
C TYR A 166 -17.56 -4.88 0.48
N HIS A 167 -16.70 -4.73 1.50
CA HIS A 167 -16.52 -5.71 2.57
C HIS A 167 -16.45 -5.04 3.94
N HIS A 168 -17.21 -5.54 4.91
CA HIS A 168 -17.18 -5.01 6.28
C HIS A 168 -15.85 -5.26 6.98
N CYS A 169 -15.34 -4.28 7.72
CA CYS A 169 -14.07 -4.38 8.44
C CYS A 169 -14.04 -3.41 9.63
N HIS A 170 -13.89 -3.94 10.84
CA HIS A 170 -13.95 -3.17 12.09
C HIS A 170 -12.86 -2.07 12.17
N ILE A 171 -11.73 -2.25 11.49
CA ILE A 171 -10.67 -1.22 11.38
C ILE A 171 -11.14 -0.05 10.51
N ALA A 172 -11.83 -0.33 9.41
CA ALA A 172 -12.41 0.69 8.54
C ALA A 172 -13.52 1.46 9.24
N ASP A 173 -14.34 0.76 10.03
CA ASP A 173 -15.42 1.37 10.81
C ASP A 173 -14.85 2.29 11.88
N TYR A 174 -13.86 1.84 12.64
CA TYR A 174 -13.13 2.67 13.61
C TYR A 174 -12.53 3.91 12.94
N TYR A 175 -11.85 3.75 11.80
CA TYR A 175 -11.25 4.86 11.05
C TYR A 175 -12.32 5.87 10.59
N SER A 176 -13.46 5.38 10.09
CA SER A 176 -14.56 6.20 9.60
C SER A 176 -15.29 6.93 10.73
N GLN A 177 -15.55 6.26 11.86
CA GLN A 177 -16.16 6.85 13.04
C GLN A 177 -15.29 7.99 13.60
N LYS A 178 -13.99 7.75 13.78
CA LYS A 178 -13.05 8.79 14.24
C LYS A 178 -12.94 9.96 13.26
N LYS A 179 -13.09 9.72 11.95
CA LYS A 179 -13.12 10.78 10.95
C LYS A 179 -14.39 11.64 11.03
N LYS A 180 -15.54 11.05 11.36
CA LYS A 180 -16.80 11.77 11.58
C LYS A 180 -16.80 12.57 12.88
N SER A 181 -16.24 12.03 13.96
CA SER A 181 -16.25 12.65 15.29
C SER A 181 -15.20 13.76 15.49
N SER A 182 -14.22 13.88 14.59
CA SER A 182 -13.11 14.82 14.76
C SER A 182 -13.44 16.16 14.08
N GLN A 183 -13.58 17.23 14.88
CA GLN A 183 -13.69 18.61 14.36
C GLN A 183 -12.39 19.07 13.63
N SER A 184 -11.23 18.47 13.96
CA SER A 184 -9.95 18.80 13.32
C SER A 184 -9.56 17.81 12.21
N ARG A 185 -9.08 18.37 11.10
CA ARG A 185 -8.73 17.71 9.83
C ARG A 185 -7.49 16.79 9.86
N SER A 186 -6.97 16.38 11.02
CA SER A 186 -5.71 15.61 11.05
C SER A 186 -5.93 14.13 10.71
N SER A 187 -6.18 13.87 9.42
CA SER A 187 -6.34 12.52 8.85
C SER A 187 -5.17 11.59 9.20
N LYS A 188 -3.98 12.15 9.45
CA LYS A 188 -2.79 11.40 9.88
C LYS A 188 -2.95 10.81 11.28
N LYS A 189 -3.43 11.57 12.27
CA LYS A 189 -3.62 11.07 13.65
C LYS A 189 -4.63 9.93 13.70
N ILE A 190 -5.73 10.09 12.97
CA ILE A 190 -6.77 9.07 12.82
C ILE A 190 -6.20 7.79 12.19
N ALA A 191 -5.42 7.93 11.11
CA ALA A 191 -4.79 6.79 10.46
C ALA A 191 -3.78 6.08 11.39
N ILE A 192 -3.00 6.81 12.18
CA ILE A 192 -2.11 6.21 13.19
C ILE A 192 -2.90 5.44 14.25
N ALA A 193 -4.00 5.99 14.74
CA ALA A 193 -4.86 5.28 15.69
C ALA A 193 -5.45 3.99 15.07
N ALA A 194 -5.82 4.03 13.80
CA ALA A 194 -6.26 2.84 13.06
C ALA A 194 -5.11 1.83 12.86
N VAL A 195 -3.88 2.28 12.63
CA VAL A 195 -2.69 1.42 12.60
C VAL A 195 -2.47 0.72 13.94
N HIS A 196 -2.59 1.44 15.06
CA HIS A 196 -2.50 0.84 16.39
C HIS A 196 -3.55 -0.28 16.54
N LYS A 197 -4.81 0.00 16.17
CA LYS A 197 -5.88 -1.01 16.24
C LYS A 197 -5.55 -2.22 15.35
N LEU A 198 -5.12 -1.98 14.11
CA LEU A 198 -4.71 -3.03 13.17
C LEU A 198 -3.57 -3.91 13.72
N ILE A 199 -2.55 -3.32 14.35
CA ILE A 199 -1.44 -4.10 14.93
C ILE A 199 -1.95 -5.05 16.02
N ARG A 200 -2.86 -4.60 16.88
CA ARG A 200 -3.47 -5.44 17.91
C ARG A 200 -4.25 -6.60 17.30
N THR A 201 -5.07 -6.32 16.27
CA THR A 201 -5.80 -7.36 15.53
C THR A 201 -4.84 -8.38 14.90
N ILE A 202 -3.83 -7.91 14.17
CA ILE A 202 -2.85 -8.78 13.51
C ILE A 202 -2.12 -9.67 14.53
N TYR A 203 -1.67 -9.07 15.63
CA TYR A 203 -0.99 -9.81 16.69
C TYR A 203 -1.89 -10.92 17.25
N HIS A 204 -3.15 -10.61 17.57
CA HIS A 204 -4.10 -11.59 18.08
C HIS A 204 -4.31 -12.74 17.07
N LEU A 205 -4.65 -12.42 15.82
CA LEU A 205 -4.92 -13.42 14.80
C LEU A 205 -3.75 -14.38 14.57
N ILE A 206 -2.52 -13.87 14.58
CA ILE A 206 -1.32 -14.69 14.35
C ILE A 206 -0.96 -15.58 15.55
N ILE A 207 -1.11 -15.05 16.77
CA ILE A 207 -0.83 -15.81 18.00
C ILE A 207 -1.82 -16.98 18.14
N TYR A 208 -3.09 -16.74 17.84
CA TYR A 208 -4.14 -17.77 17.95
C TYR A 208 -4.36 -18.58 16.66
N GLY A 209 -3.66 -18.26 15.57
CA GLY A 209 -3.80 -18.96 14.29
C GLY A 209 -5.20 -18.84 13.66
N GLN A 210 -5.89 -17.72 13.89
CA GLN A 210 -7.28 -17.51 13.47
C GLN A 210 -7.36 -16.60 12.26
N LYS A 211 -8.30 -16.88 11.35
CA LYS A 211 -8.66 -15.95 10.27
C LYS A 211 -9.52 -14.83 10.81
N TYR A 212 -9.48 -13.69 10.14
CA TYR A 212 -10.27 -12.52 10.50
C TYR A 212 -11.76 -12.79 10.32
N ASP A 213 -12.52 -12.52 11.38
CA ASP A 213 -13.98 -12.49 11.37
C ASP A 213 -14.44 -11.13 11.90
N TYR A 214 -15.36 -10.51 11.16
CA TYR A 214 -15.92 -9.21 11.51
C TYR A 214 -16.78 -9.26 12.78
N GLN A 215 -17.55 -10.33 13.01
CA GLN A 215 -18.45 -10.42 14.16
C GLN A 215 -17.65 -10.50 15.46
N LEU A 216 -16.68 -11.42 15.51
CA LEU A 216 -15.79 -11.58 16.67
C LEU A 216 -14.96 -10.31 16.95
N ALA A 217 -14.52 -9.62 15.91
CA ALA A 217 -13.68 -8.43 16.06
C ALA A 217 -14.42 -7.17 16.55
N ASN A 218 -15.75 -7.15 16.54
CA ASN A 218 -16.54 -6.04 17.07
C ASN A 218 -16.82 -6.17 18.58
N HIS A 219 -16.67 -7.37 19.14
CA HIS A 219 -16.93 -7.65 20.55
C HIS A 219 -15.68 -7.59 21.45
N HIS A 220 -14.49 -7.35 20.87
CA HIS A 220 -13.18 -7.28 21.55
C HIS A 220 -12.39 -6.01 21.17
#